data_AF-A0A2Z2KQG1-F1
#
_entry.id   AF-A0A2Z2KQG1-F1
#
_cell.length_a   1.000
_cell.length_b   1.000
_cell.length_c   1.000
_cell.angle_alpha   90.00
_cell.angle_beta   90.00
_cell.angle_gamma   90.00
#
_symmetry.space_group_name_H-M   'P 1'
#
loop_
_entity.id
_entity.type
_entity.pdbx_description
1 polymer ?
#
loop_
_entity_poly.entity_id
_entity_poly.type
_entity_poly.pdbx_seq_one_letter_code
_entity_poly.pdbx_strand_id
1 'polypeptide(L)'
;MIVENNYFVYEYYIENTQEVFYVGKGKGNRAVTGKRNQFCEDMKTTHDWSHRIIYDSLSEKDAFSKEKELIKFYRDNSDFRITNQTDGGDGVSGLHHSEASKNNISEKSINRWNDESYRSRQTQYRNDPNGAYQSKEFRLKLSEKTSGKNNGNFNNRWTKEQKNHLSMLRKQNELSKGKNNPKAKKVMCIETGEIFDYIGLAKEKYSVKHEASFTVAIDCKTRTCAGLHWVSIKYENLEFFSNESNREKYYIECLIETPNMIPIIRLEDGIIYETKKQLRDILSIGQKMLNKILKTGEEYMGYHYSIIDKNSRT
;
A
#
# COMPACT_ATOMS: atom_id res chain seq x y z
N MET A 1 -9.27 36.54 -15.68
CA MET A 1 -8.59 36.26 -14.40
C MET A 1 -9.18 37.23 -13.39
N ILE A 2 -9.85 36.73 -12.34
CA ILE A 2 -10.23 37.58 -11.21
C ILE A 2 -8.95 37.81 -10.42
N VAL A 3 -8.44 39.04 -10.40
CA VAL A 3 -7.30 39.39 -9.56
C VAL A 3 -7.81 39.45 -8.12
N GLU A 4 -7.41 38.50 -7.29
CA GLU A 4 -7.72 38.54 -5.86
C GLU A 4 -6.92 39.67 -5.22
N ASN A 5 -7.63 40.74 -4.85
CA ASN A 5 -7.08 41.89 -4.14
C ASN A 5 -7.04 41.63 -2.64
N ASN A 6 -6.28 40.61 -2.21
CA ASN A 6 -6.18 40.19 -0.81
C ASN A 6 -4.79 40.45 -0.18
N TYR A 7 -3.95 41.23 -0.86
CA TYR A 7 -2.66 41.66 -0.33
C TYR A 7 -2.78 43.04 0.32
N PHE A 8 -1.93 43.25 1.33
CA PHE A 8 -1.78 44.50 2.05
C PHE A 8 -0.29 44.78 2.32
N VAL A 9 0.02 46.04 2.59
CA VAL A 9 1.30 46.51 3.11
C VAL A 9 1.08 46.96 4.55
N TYR A 10 1.93 46.49 5.45
CA TYR A 10 1.89 46.79 6.87
C TYR A 10 3.24 47.29 7.35
N GLU A 11 3.25 47.98 8.48
CA GLU A 11 4.46 48.41 9.14
C GLU A 11 4.42 48.06 10.63
N TYR A 12 5.61 47.87 11.20
CA TYR A 12 5.82 47.77 12.64
C TYR A 12 6.45 49.06 13.15
N TYR A 13 5.91 49.54 14.25
CA TYR A 13 6.32 50.78 14.87
C TYR A 13 6.43 50.63 16.38
N ILE A 14 7.27 51.45 17.00
CA ILE A 14 7.39 51.54 18.46
C ILE A 14 6.21 52.37 18.97
N GLU A 15 5.46 51.86 19.95
CA GLU A 15 4.20 52.50 20.38
C GLU A 15 4.39 53.92 20.93
N ASN A 16 5.45 54.12 21.72
CA ASN A 16 5.70 55.40 22.39
C ASN A 16 6.20 56.49 21.45
N THR A 17 7.07 56.15 20.48
CA THR A 17 7.72 57.13 19.58
C THR A 17 7.07 57.18 18.20
N GLN A 18 6.24 56.20 17.86
CA GLN A 18 5.67 55.99 16.53
C GLN A 18 6.72 55.76 15.43
N GLU A 19 7.97 55.50 15.81
CA GLU A 19 9.06 55.23 14.87
C GLU A 19 8.86 53.89 14.18
N VAL A 20 8.83 53.92 12.85
CA VAL A 20 8.68 52.73 12.03
C VAL A 20 10.03 52.03 11.92
N PHE A 21 10.07 50.74 12.28
CA PHE A 21 11.29 49.94 12.21
C PHE A 21 11.19 48.77 11.23
N TYR A 22 10.01 48.48 10.66
CA TYR A 22 9.88 47.45 9.64
C TYR A 22 8.68 47.71 8.74
N VAL A 23 8.84 47.49 7.44
CA VAL A 23 7.75 47.51 6.45
C VAL A 23 7.68 46.14 5.78
N GLY A 24 6.48 45.62 5.56
CA GLY A 24 6.31 44.36 4.85
C GLY A 24 5.01 44.28 4.06
N LYS A 25 4.98 43.39 3.06
CA LYS A 25 3.74 42.99 2.38
C LYS A 25 3.23 41.62 2.80
N GLY A 26 1.94 41.37 2.64
CA GLY A 26 1.39 40.01 2.53
C GLY A 26 -0.11 39.93 2.58
N LYS A 27 -0.63 38.79 3.04
CA LYS A 27 -2.06 38.46 3.04
C LYS A 27 -2.44 37.66 4.29
N GLY A 28 -3.73 37.63 4.61
CA GLY A 28 -4.25 36.95 5.80
C GLY A 28 -3.58 37.44 7.09
N ASN A 29 -3.10 36.54 7.93
CA ASN A 29 -2.52 36.90 9.23
C ASN A 29 -1.02 37.23 9.17
N ARG A 30 -0.45 37.51 7.98
CA ARG A 30 1.01 37.68 7.86
C ARG A 30 1.53 38.80 8.77
N ALA A 31 0.84 39.94 8.89
CA ALA A 31 1.27 41.05 9.75
C ALA A 31 1.45 40.68 11.24
N VAL A 32 0.80 39.61 11.71
CA VAL A 32 0.86 39.18 13.12
C VAL A 32 1.55 37.84 13.33
N THR A 33 1.91 37.14 12.25
CA THR A 33 2.50 35.80 12.33
C THR A 33 3.86 35.72 11.67
N GLY A 34 4.66 34.77 12.17
CA GLY A 34 5.98 34.44 11.63
C GLY A 34 7.09 35.41 12.05
N LYS A 35 8.32 34.97 11.86
CA LYS A 35 9.52 35.78 12.09
C LYS A 35 9.88 36.57 10.85
N ARG A 36 10.52 37.73 11.03
CA ARG A 36 11.12 38.52 9.95
C ARG A 36 12.61 38.24 9.89
N ASN A 37 13.43 39.28 9.91
CA ASN A 37 14.86 39.17 10.09
C ASN A 37 15.22 39.36 11.58
N GLN A 38 16.46 39.01 11.95
CA GLN A 38 16.91 39.06 13.34
C GLN A 38 16.78 40.47 13.94
N PHE A 39 17.20 41.52 13.23
CA PHE A 39 17.11 42.91 13.74
C PHE A 39 15.66 43.35 14.03
N CYS A 40 14.71 42.91 13.21
CA CYS A 40 13.29 43.16 13.45
C CYS A 40 12.81 42.44 14.72
N GLU A 41 13.21 41.18 14.93
CA GLU A 41 12.86 40.44 16.15
C GLU A 41 13.54 41.02 17.40
N ASP A 42 14.77 41.53 17.27
CA ASP A 42 15.48 42.22 18.36
C ASP A 42 14.73 43.51 18.76
N MET A 43 14.26 44.32 17.78
CA MET A 43 13.45 45.51 18.05
C MET A 43 12.15 45.18 18.79
N LYS A 44 11.43 44.13 18.35
CA LYS A 44 10.20 43.66 19.01
C LYS A 44 10.40 43.17 20.45
N THR A 45 11.60 42.68 20.75
CA THR A 45 11.94 42.16 22.09
C THR A 45 12.35 43.28 23.03
N THR A 46 12.96 44.34 22.49
CA THR A 46 13.55 45.44 23.27
C THR A 46 12.63 46.64 23.45
N HIS A 47 11.56 46.74 22.64
CA HIS A 47 10.62 47.87 22.66
C HIS A 47 9.18 47.38 22.65
N ASP A 48 8.30 48.14 23.29
CA ASP A 48 6.85 48.00 23.09
C ASP A 48 6.50 48.41 21.67
N TRP A 49 5.91 47.50 20.92
CA TRP A 49 5.68 47.65 19.50
C TRP A 49 4.27 47.23 19.11
N SER A 50 3.79 47.83 18.03
CA SER A 50 2.54 47.46 17.39
C SER A 50 2.70 47.48 15.88
N HIS A 51 1.62 47.09 15.18
CA HIS A 51 1.59 47.07 13.72
C HIS A 51 0.34 47.78 13.22
N ARG A 52 0.42 48.31 12.00
CA ARG A 52 -0.73 48.88 11.30
C ARG A 52 -0.66 48.57 9.81
N ILE A 53 -1.84 48.45 9.20
CA ILE A 53 -1.98 48.26 7.75
C ILE A 53 -1.99 49.65 7.12
N ILE A 54 -1.10 49.89 6.16
CA ILE A 54 -0.93 51.17 5.46
C ILE A 54 -1.67 51.17 4.13
N TYR A 55 -1.61 50.06 3.41
CA TYR A 55 -2.35 49.85 2.18
C TYR A 55 -3.02 48.48 2.25
N ASP A 56 -4.29 48.40 1.86
CA ASP A 56 -5.07 47.16 1.84
C ASP A 56 -5.77 46.97 0.49
N SER A 57 -6.35 45.79 0.27
CA SER A 57 -7.08 45.44 -0.94
C SER A 57 -6.25 45.63 -2.22
N LEU A 58 -4.97 45.25 -2.16
CA LEU A 58 -4.03 45.34 -3.27
C LEU A 58 -3.89 44.01 -4.00
N SER A 59 -3.55 44.09 -5.29
CA SER A 59 -2.94 42.96 -6.00
C SER A 59 -1.54 42.69 -5.44
N GLU A 60 -1.01 41.48 -5.63
CA GLU A 60 0.35 41.16 -5.18
C GLU A 60 1.41 42.09 -5.79
N LYS A 61 1.23 42.47 -7.06
CA LYS A 61 2.15 43.36 -7.78
C LYS A 61 2.10 44.77 -7.19
N ASP A 62 0.92 45.28 -6.87
CA ASP A 62 0.78 46.63 -6.32
C ASP A 62 1.28 46.68 -4.88
N ALA A 63 1.00 45.66 -4.07
CA ALA A 63 1.54 45.54 -2.72
C ALA A 63 3.07 45.47 -2.72
N PHE A 64 3.67 44.80 -3.71
CA PHE A 64 5.11 44.74 -3.90
C PHE A 64 5.70 46.11 -4.26
N SER A 65 5.08 46.85 -5.19
CA SER A 65 5.53 48.21 -5.54
C SER A 65 5.41 49.16 -4.35
N LYS A 66 4.29 49.09 -3.61
CA LYS A 66 4.04 49.94 -2.44
C LYS A 66 4.98 49.64 -1.26
N GLU A 67 5.32 48.38 -1.04
CA GLU A 67 6.33 47.98 -0.05
C GLU A 67 7.69 48.62 -0.38
N LYS A 68 8.14 48.55 -1.65
CA LYS A 68 9.38 49.18 -2.10
C LYS A 68 9.36 50.70 -1.92
N GLU A 69 8.28 51.34 -2.35
CA GLU A 69 8.10 52.80 -2.21
C GLU A 69 8.18 53.24 -0.75
N LEU A 70 7.52 52.50 0.15
CA LEU A 70 7.46 52.86 1.57
C LEU A 70 8.78 52.61 2.31
N ILE A 71 9.48 51.50 2.00
CA ILE A 71 10.84 51.25 2.52
C ILE A 71 11.77 52.38 2.08
N LYS A 72 11.75 52.74 0.78
CA LYS A 72 12.56 53.82 0.26
C LYS A 72 12.22 55.16 0.91
N PHE A 73 10.92 55.46 1.06
CA PHE A 73 10.46 56.69 1.70
C PHE A 73 11.06 56.85 3.10
N TYR A 74 10.96 55.83 3.97
CA TYR A 74 11.51 55.91 5.32
C TYR A 74 13.05 55.99 5.33
N ARG A 75 13.74 55.26 4.44
CA ARG A 75 15.20 55.36 4.33
C ARG A 75 15.67 56.76 3.93
N ASP A 76 14.93 57.42 3.05
CA ASP A 76 15.34 58.71 2.46
C ASP A 76 14.84 59.93 3.26
N ASN A 77 13.70 59.79 3.97
CA ASN A 77 12.97 60.93 4.56
C ASN A 77 12.80 60.83 6.09
N SER A 78 13.41 59.84 6.75
CA SER A 78 13.36 59.73 8.20
C SER A 78 14.71 59.28 8.77
N ASP A 79 14.96 59.61 10.03
CA ASP A 79 16.11 59.11 10.79
C ASP A 79 15.83 57.74 11.44
N PHE A 80 14.73 57.08 11.05
CA PHE A 80 14.30 55.83 11.67
C PHE A 80 15.22 54.67 11.30
N ARG A 81 15.49 53.80 12.28
CA ARG A 81 16.26 52.58 12.05
C ARG A 81 15.40 51.48 11.43
N ILE A 82 15.16 51.59 10.11
CA ILE A 82 14.44 50.57 9.34
C ILE A 82 15.26 49.27 9.28
N THR A 83 14.70 48.18 9.80
CA THR A 83 15.34 46.86 9.91
C THR A 83 15.24 46.01 8.65
N ASN A 84 14.50 46.45 7.63
CA ASN A 84 14.46 45.79 6.32
C ASN A 84 15.88 45.60 5.79
N GLN A 85 16.25 44.36 5.45
CA GLN A 85 17.61 44.03 5.00
C GLN A 85 17.85 44.31 3.52
N THR A 86 16.77 44.47 2.75
CA THR A 86 16.81 44.83 1.34
C THR A 86 15.86 46.00 1.10
N ASP A 87 15.90 46.58 -0.09
CA ASP A 87 14.98 47.66 -0.51
C ASP A 87 13.57 47.14 -0.86
N GLY A 88 13.29 45.89 -0.50
CA GLY A 88 12.06 45.19 -0.82
C GLY A 88 12.19 44.41 -2.13
N GLY A 89 11.37 43.38 -2.25
CA GLY A 89 11.18 42.64 -3.49
C GLY A 89 12.04 41.42 -3.76
N ASP A 90 12.86 40.99 -2.80
CA ASP A 90 13.64 39.75 -2.86
C ASP A 90 12.91 38.53 -2.28
N GLY A 91 11.62 38.67 -1.97
CA GLY A 91 10.81 37.56 -1.48
C GLY A 91 10.58 36.50 -2.57
N VAL A 92 10.66 35.22 -2.19
CA VAL A 92 10.34 34.06 -3.05
C VAL A 92 8.83 33.91 -3.25
N SER A 93 8.18 34.98 -3.70
CA SER A 93 6.74 35.01 -3.96
C SER A 93 6.46 34.36 -5.31
N GLY A 94 5.70 33.26 -5.30
CA GLY A 94 5.23 32.62 -6.54
C GLY A 94 6.27 31.80 -7.31
N LEU A 95 7.34 31.32 -6.66
CA LEU A 95 8.31 30.43 -7.31
C LEU A 95 7.63 29.14 -7.75
N HIS A 96 7.28 29.07 -9.03
CA HIS A 96 6.91 27.83 -9.71
C HIS A 96 8.16 27.26 -10.36
N HIS A 97 8.56 26.05 -9.94
CA HIS A 97 9.65 25.34 -10.61
C HIS A 97 9.32 25.18 -12.09
N SER A 98 10.25 25.58 -12.95
CA SER A 98 10.18 25.27 -14.37
C SER A 98 10.15 23.76 -14.57
N GLU A 99 9.59 23.29 -15.69
CA GLU A 99 9.53 21.86 -15.97
C GLU A 99 10.93 21.22 -16.03
N ALA A 100 11.91 21.95 -16.58
CA ALA A 100 13.32 21.55 -16.55
C ALA A 100 13.86 21.38 -15.12
N SER A 101 13.48 22.28 -14.19
CA SER A 101 13.89 22.16 -12.78
C SER A 101 13.25 20.96 -12.10
N LYS A 102 11.96 20.71 -12.35
CA LYS A 102 11.27 19.52 -11.81
C LYS A 102 11.89 18.23 -12.33
N ASN A 103 12.21 18.18 -13.63
CA ASN A 103 12.85 17.02 -14.25
C ASN A 103 14.23 16.78 -13.64
N ASN A 104 15.06 17.83 -13.49
CA ASN A 104 16.38 17.71 -12.85
C ASN A 104 16.29 17.23 -11.39
N ILE A 105 15.32 17.73 -10.62
CA ILE A 105 15.06 17.26 -9.25
C ILE A 105 14.64 15.77 -9.25
N SER A 106 13.76 15.39 -10.17
CA SER A 106 13.31 14.00 -10.35
C SER A 106 14.47 13.07 -10.70
N GLU A 107 15.27 13.42 -11.70
CA GLU A 107 16.46 12.66 -12.13
C GLU A 107 17.46 12.50 -10.99
N LYS A 108 17.79 13.58 -10.28
CA LYS A 108 18.69 13.52 -9.12
C LYS A 108 18.15 12.61 -8.02
N SER A 109 16.84 12.63 -7.78
CA SER A 109 16.19 11.74 -6.82
C SER A 109 16.30 10.28 -7.26
N ILE A 110 15.96 9.98 -8.52
CA ILE A 110 16.05 8.63 -9.10
C ILE A 110 17.49 8.11 -9.01
N ASN A 111 18.48 8.91 -9.44
CA ASN A 111 19.89 8.53 -9.41
C ASN A 111 20.37 8.24 -7.99
N ARG A 112 19.93 9.02 -7.00
CA ARG A 112 20.24 8.77 -5.59
C ARG A 112 19.63 7.45 -5.09
N TRP A 113 18.42 7.11 -5.53
CA TRP A 113 17.79 5.84 -5.19
C TRP A 113 18.33 4.65 -5.99
N ASN A 114 19.02 4.86 -7.10
CA ASN A 114 19.71 3.79 -7.83
C ASN A 114 21.01 3.36 -7.12
N ASP A 115 21.63 4.24 -6.33
CA ASP A 115 22.77 3.90 -5.47
C ASP A 115 22.35 2.91 -4.36
N GLU A 116 22.91 1.71 -4.42
CA GLU A 116 22.65 0.63 -3.45
C GLU A 116 23.10 1.00 -2.04
N SER A 117 24.24 1.69 -1.89
CA SER A 117 24.77 2.08 -0.59
C SER A 117 23.82 3.08 0.11
N TYR A 118 23.25 4.00 -0.67
CA TYR A 118 22.26 4.94 -0.19
C TYR A 118 20.97 4.22 0.23
N ARG A 119 20.42 3.34 -0.64
CA ARG A 119 19.21 2.56 -0.34
C ARG A 119 19.34 1.72 0.92
N SER A 120 20.46 1.02 1.07
CA SER A 120 20.74 0.16 2.20
C SER A 120 20.83 0.97 3.49
N ARG A 121 21.52 2.12 3.47
CA ARG A 121 21.63 3.02 4.63
C ARG A 121 20.27 3.57 5.07
N GLN A 122 19.42 3.99 4.13
CA GLN A 122 18.07 4.47 4.44
C GLN A 122 17.20 3.37 5.05
N THR A 123 17.31 2.14 4.52
CA THR A 123 16.59 0.98 5.05
C THR A 123 17.06 0.61 6.46
N GLN A 124 18.37 0.57 6.69
CA GLN A 124 18.96 0.30 8.00
C GLN A 124 18.50 1.32 9.05
N TYR A 125 18.58 2.62 8.74
CA TYR A 125 18.14 3.67 9.66
C TYR A 125 16.65 3.55 10.06
N ARG A 126 15.78 3.15 9.12
CA ARG A 126 14.35 2.93 9.41
C ARG A 126 14.10 1.68 10.25
N ASN A 127 14.90 0.64 10.06
CA ASN A 127 14.73 -0.66 10.70
C ASN A 127 15.59 -0.84 11.96
N ASP A 128 16.38 0.17 12.36
CA ASP A 128 17.14 0.16 13.60
C ASP A 128 16.20 -0.07 14.79
N PRO A 129 16.33 -1.19 15.53
CA PRO A 129 15.48 -1.51 16.68
C PRO A 129 15.51 -0.43 17.76
N ASN A 130 16.64 0.28 17.90
CA ASN A 130 16.83 1.35 18.87
C ASN A 130 16.53 2.75 18.27
N GLY A 131 16.14 2.80 16.99
CA GLY A 131 15.84 4.03 16.28
C GLY A 131 14.49 4.62 16.66
N ALA A 132 14.35 5.94 16.48
CA ALA A 132 13.13 6.67 16.78
C ALA A 132 11.87 6.08 16.10
N TYR A 133 12.01 5.54 14.88
CA TYR A 133 10.91 4.93 14.12
C TYR A 133 10.33 3.65 14.75
N GLN A 134 11.11 2.92 15.55
CA GLN A 134 10.66 1.71 16.23
C GLN A 134 10.08 2.01 17.61
N SER A 135 10.38 3.19 18.18
CA SER A 135 9.84 3.60 19.48
C SER A 135 8.31 3.68 19.46
N LYS A 136 7.68 3.17 20.53
CA LYS A 136 6.22 3.18 20.68
C LYS A 136 5.67 4.60 20.67
N GLU A 137 6.34 5.53 21.35
CA GLU A 137 5.93 6.93 21.45
C GLU A 137 5.88 7.62 20.07
N PHE A 138 6.92 7.46 19.25
CA PHE A 138 6.95 8.05 17.91
C PHE A 138 5.85 7.46 17.01
N ARG A 139 5.63 6.14 17.09
CA ARG A 139 4.57 5.47 16.32
C ARG A 139 3.18 5.94 16.73
N LEU A 140 2.94 6.16 18.02
CA LEU A 140 1.69 6.72 18.53
C LEU A 140 1.49 8.15 18.03
N LYS A 141 2.48 9.03 18.19
CA LYS A 141 2.43 10.41 17.67
C LYS A 141 2.15 10.46 16.17
N LEU A 142 2.78 9.58 15.39
CA LEU A 142 2.54 9.48 13.95
C LEU A 142 1.11 8.98 13.66
N SER A 143 0.63 7.98 14.40
CA SER A 143 -0.72 7.44 14.27
C SER A 143 -1.78 8.49 14.58
N GLU A 144 -1.63 9.26 15.67
CA GLU A 144 -2.54 10.35 16.04
C GLU A 144 -2.67 11.41 14.93
N LYS A 145 -1.56 11.76 14.27
CA LYS A 145 -1.56 12.73 13.18
C LYS A 145 -2.12 12.20 11.86
N THR A 146 -2.01 10.88 11.63
CA THR A 146 -2.33 10.26 10.32
C THR A 146 -3.64 9.46 10.33
N SER A 147 -4.33 9.39 11.47
CA SER A 147 -5.61 8.68 11.61
C SER A 147 -6.78 9.64 11.82
N GLY A 148 -7.98 9.15 11.46
CA GLY A 148 -9.23 9.89 11.65
C GLY A 148 -9.20 11.30 11.06
N LYS A 149 -9.86 12.23 11.74
CA LYS A 149 -10.06 13.62 11.31
C LYS A 149 -8.75 14.43 11.20
N ASN A 150 -7.67 13.98 11.83
CA ASN A 150 -6.37 14.66 11.79
C ASN A 150 -5.63 14.41 10.48
N ASN A 151 -5.96 13.34 9.76
CA ASN A 151 -5.39 13.07 8.45
C ASN A 151 -5.87 14.14 7.47
N GLY A 152 -4.96 14.85 6.80
CA GLY A 152 -5.31 15.83 5.76
C GLY A 152 -6.08 15.23 4.56
N ASN A 153 -6.07 13.90 4.43
CA ASN A 153 -6.86 13.16 3.45
C ASN A 153 -8.13 12.52 4.06
N PHE A 154 -8.52 12.91 5.28
CA PHE A 154 -9.76 12.43 5.90
C PHE A 154 -10.96 12.85 5.06
N ASN A 155 -11.89 11.92 4.83
CA ASN A 155 -13.06 12.06 3.94
C ASN A 155 -12.77 12.36 2.47
N ASN A 156 -11.52 12.51 2.05
CA ASN A 156 -11.18 12.65 0.63
C ASN A 156 -11.26 11.28 -0.06
N ARG A 157 -12.38 11.05 -0.74
CA ARG A 157 -12.60 9.86 -1.56
C ARG A 157 -12.11 10.13 -2.97
N TRP A 158 -11.37 9.18 -3.51
CA TRP A 158 -10.92 9.26 -4.90
C TRP A 158 -12.10 9.26 -5.86
N THR A 159 -12.02 10.11 -6.88
CA THR A 159 -12.97 10.13 -7.99
C THR A 159 -12.90 8.82 -8.77
N LYS A 160 -13.95 8.52 -9.55
CA LYS A 160 -13.96 7.34 -10.44
C LYS A 160 -12.81 7.40 -11.45
N GLU A 161 -12.52 8.59 -11.96
CA GLU A 161 -11.42 8.85 -12.88
C GLU A 161 -10.06 8.53 -12.26
N GLN A 162 -9.79 9.03 -11.04
CA GLN A 162 -8.55 8.73 -10.31
C GLN A 162 -8.37 7.24 -10.05
N LYS A 163 -9.45 6.54 -9.66
CA LYS A 163 -9.43 5.08 -9.47
C LYS A 163 -9.11 4.35 -10.78
N ASN A 164 -9.73 4.77 -11.89
CA ASN A 164 -9.48 4.20 -13.20
C ASN A 164 -8.04 4.43 -13.65
N HIS A 165 -7.52 5.65 -13.49
CA HIS A 165 -6.14 5.99 -13.82
C HIS A 165 -5.14 5.13 -13.04
N LEU A 166 -5.31 4.99 -11.72
CA LEU A 166 -4.47 4.08 -10.92
C LEU A 166 -4.60 2.63 -11.39
N SER A 167 -5.81 2.17 -11.73
CA SER A 167 -6.00 0.82 -12.25
C SER A 167 -5.25 0.61 -13.57
N MET A 168 -5.20 1.60 -14.46
CA MET A 168 -4.44 1.53 -15.71
C MET A 168 -2.95 1.45 -15.43
N LEU A 169 -2.42 2.32 -14.57
CA LEU A 169 -1.00 2.30 -14.17
C LEU A 169 -0.60 0.95 -13.55
N ARG A 170 -1.45 0.37 -12.70
CA ARG A 170 -1.20 -0.95 -12.10
C ARG A 170 -1.17 -2.07 -13.14
N LYS A 171 -2.04 -2.01 -14.16
CA LYS A 171 -2.07 -2.99 -15.26
C LYS A 171 -0.84 -2.86 -16.18
N GLN A 172 -0.24 -1.68 -16.28
CA GLN A 172 0.99 -1.46 -17.04
C GLN A 172 2.25 -1.91 -16.28
N ASN A 173 2.16 -2.10 -14.96
CA ASN A 173 3.31 -2.51 -14.15
C ASN A 173 3.62 -4.01 -14.33
N GLU A 174 4.67 -4.31 -15.06
CA GLU A 174 5.15 -5.69 -15.30
C GLU A 174 5.57 -6.43 -14.01
N LEU A 175 5.98 -5.69 -12.96
CA LEU A 175 6.33 -6.30 -11.66
C LEU A 175 5.12 -6.91 -10.95
N SER A 176 3.90 -6.59 -11.35
CA SER A 176 2.69 -7.13 -10.72
C SER A 176 2.03 -8.25 -11.55
N LYS A 177 2.67 -8.69 -12.64
CA LYS A 177 2.10 -9.69 -13.57
C LYS A 177 2.72 -11.06 -13.39
N GLY A 178 1.86 -12.09 -13.46
CA GLY A 178 2.26 -13.50 -13.49
C GLY A 178 3.28 -13.87 -12.41
N LYS A 179 4.35 -14.56 -12.81
CA LYS A 179 5.44 -15.00 -11.92
C LYS A 179 6.26 -13.85 -11.31
N ASN A 180 6.25 -12.67 -11.92
CA ASN A 180 7.02 -11.52 -11.43
C ASN A 180 6.31 -10.84 -10.25
N ASN A 181 5.01 -11.10 -10.08
CA ASN A 181 4.25 -10.59 -8.95
C ASN A 181 4.86 -11.13 -7.64
N PRO A 182 5.33 -10.28 -6.72
CA PRO A 182 5.88 -10.72 -5.43
C PRO A 182 4.90 -11.54 -4.57
N LYS A 183 3.60 -11.48 -4.90
CA LYS A 183 2.54 -12.26 -4.24
C LYS A 183 2.14 -13.53 -5.01
N ALA A 184 2.79 -13.83 -6.13
CA ALA A 184 2.54 -15.06 -6.87
C ALA A 184 2.83 -16.27 -5.99
N LYS A 185 1.88 -17.21 -5.92
CA LYS A 185 2.03 -18.47 -5.19
C LYS A 185 2.31 -19.57 -6.20
N LYS A 186 3.41 -20.29 -6.05
CA LYS A 186 3.61 -21.58 -6.73
C LYS A 186 2.60 -22.58 -6.18
N VAL A 187 1.92 -23.32 -7.06
CA VAL A 187 0.84 -24.23 -6.69
C VAL A 187 1.02 -25.58 -7.35
N MET A 188 0.51 -26.63 -6.70
CA MET A 188 0.50 -28.00 -7.22
C MET A 188 -0.92 -28.55 -7.19
N CYS A 189 -1.29 -29.26 -8.25
CA CYS A 189 -2.46 -30.14 -8.29
C CYS A 189 -2.07 -31.49 -7.64
N ILE A 190 -2.80 -31.90 -6.60
CA ILE A 190 -2.43 -33.07 -5.80
C ILE A 190 -2.58 -34.37 -6.60
N GLU A 191 -3.67 -34.50 -7.34
CA GLU A 191 -4.03 -35.70 -8.11
C GLU A 191 -3.08 -35.94 -9.27
N THR A 192 -2.67 -34.87 -9.97
CA THR A 192 -1.80 -34.98 -11.15
C THR A 192 -0.32 -34.77 -10.84
N GLY A 193 0.01 -34.22 -9.67
CA GLY A 193 1.37 -33.81 -9.31
C GLY A 193 1.89 -32.59 -10.10
N GLU A 194 1.07 -31.97 -10.93
CA GLU A 194 1.50 -30.87 -11.80
C GLU A 194 1.75 -29.58 -11.00
N ILE A 195 2.90 -28.97 -11.23
CA ILE A 195 3.35 -27.74 -10.55
C ILE A 195 3.24 -26.55 -11.50
N PHE A 196 2.71 -25.44 -10.99
CA PHE A 196 2.60 -24.16 -11.69
C PHE A 196 3.29 -23.07 -10.90
N ASP A 197 4.10 -22.25 -11.57
CA ASP A 197 4.81 -21.12 -10.93
C ASP A 197 3.87 -20.08 -10.31
N TYR A 198 2.65 -19.96 -10.84
CA TYR A 198 1.59 -19.12 -10.29
C TYR A 198 0.20 -19.60 -10.71
N ILE A 199 -0.83 -19.22 -9.94
CA ILE A 199 -2.24 -19.65 -10.13
C ILE A 199 -2.77 -19.37 -11.55
N GLY A 200 -2.31 -18.30 -12.20
CA GLY A 200 -2.77 -17.93 -13.54
C GLY A 200 -2.54 -19.03 -14.60
N LEU A 201 -1.42 -19.75 -14.53
CA LEU A 201 -1.14 -20.86 -15.44
C LEU A 201 -2.09 -22.05 -15.21
N ALA A 202 -2.34 -22.38 -13.93
CA ALA A 202 -3.29 -23.41 -13.56
C ALA A 202 -4.71 -23.04 -14.02
N LYS A 203 -5.10 -21.77 -13.87
CA LYS A 203 -6.39 -21.24 -14.34
C LYS A 203 -6.58 -21.46 -15.82
N GLU A 204 -5.58 -21.12 -16.64
CA GLU A 204 -5.62 -21.29 -18.09
C GLU A 204 -5.74 -22.76 -18.47
N LYS A 205 -4.89 -23.62 -17.91
CA LYS A 205 -4.88 -25.05 -18.21
C LYS A 205 -6.20 -25.75 -17.85
N TYR A 206 -6.73 -25.48 -16.66
CA TYR A 206 -7.95 -26.10 -16.17
C TYR A 206 -9.23 -25.35 -16.57
N SER A 207 -9.11 -24.34 -17.45
CA SER A 207 -10.23 -23.56 -17.98
C SER A 207 -11.15 -22.98 -16.88
N VAL A 208 -10.56 -22.52 -15.78
CA VAL A 208 -11.28 -21.97 -14.63
C VAL A 208 -11.51 -20.47 -14.82
N LYS A 209 -12.70 -19.97 -14.48
CA LYS A 209 -13.05 -18.56 -14.69
C LYS A 209 -12.26 -17.58 -13.81
N HIS A 210 -11.99 -17.95 -12.57
CA HIS A 210 -11.44 -17.05 -11.55
C HIS A 210 -10.28 -17.70 -10.78
N GLU A 211 -9.17 -16.98 -10.63
CA GLU A 211 -8.02 -17.41 -9.82
C GLU A 211 -8.39 -17.63 -8.34
N ALA A 212 -9.38 -16.88 -7.85
CA ALA A 212 -9.89 -17.00 -6.49
C ALA A 212 -10.39 -18.42 -6.15
N SER A 213 -10.86 -19.18 -7.14
CA SER A 213 -11.28 -20.58 -6.94
C SER A 213 -10.11 -21.46 -6.47
N PHE A 214 -8.90 -21.24 -7.00
CA PHE A 214 -7.70 -21.94 -6.55
C PHE A 214 -7.30 -21.50 -5.15
N THR A 215 -7.36 -20.19 -4.85
CA THR A 215 -7.07 -19.68 -3.51
C THR A 215 -7.94 -20.37 -2.45
N VAL A 216 -9.24 -20.51 -2.71
CA VAL A 216 -10.17 -21.19 -1.79
C VAL A 216 -9.83 -22.67 -1.63
N ALA A 217 -9.47 -23.36 -2.71
CA ALA A 217 -9.07 -24.78 -2.67
C ALA A 217 -7.73 -24.99 -1.92
N ILE A 218 -6.79 -24.05 -2.08
CA ILE A 218 -5.49 -24.09 -1.40
C ILE A 218 -5.65 -23.81 0.11
N ASP A 219 -6.47 -22.83 0.46
CA ASP A 219 -6.65 -22.40 1.85
C ASP A 219 -7.56 -23.38 2.62
N CYS A 220 -8.29 -24.27 1.94
CA CYS A 220 -9.16 -25.25 2.55
C CYS A 220 -9.06 -26.61 1.84
N LYS A 221 -8.39 -27.58 2.46
CA LYS A 221 -8.08 -28.87 1.84
C LYS A 221 -9.29 -29.75 1.48
N THR A 222 -10.48 -29.48 2.02
CA THR A 222 -11.73 -30.17 1.64
C THR A 222 -12.46 -29.49 0.47
N ARG A 223 -11.88 -28.42 -0.09
CA ARG A 223 -12.45 -27.68 -1.21
C ARG A 223 -11.63 -27.97 -2.46
N THR A 224 -12.33 -28.09 -3.58
CA THR A 224 -11.72 -28.37 -4.87
C THR A 224 -11.85 -27.19 -5.81
N CYS A 225 -10.95 -27.14 -6.78
CA CYS A 225 -11.03 -26.25 -7.94
C CYS A 225 -10.84 -27.10 -9.20
N ALA A 226 -11.75 -26.93 -10.18
CA ALA A 226 -11.86 -27.83 -11.33
C ALA A 226 -12.06 -29.32 -10.95
N GLY A 227 -12.65 -29.59 -9.78
CA GLY A 227 -12.83 -30.95 -9.26
C GLY A 227 -11.57 -31.58 -8.65
N LEU A 228 -10.50 -30.80 -8.48
CA LEU A 228 -9.20 -31.27 -7.99
C LEU A 228 -8.73 -30.53 -6.74
N HIS A 229 -7.80 -31.12 -6.00
CA HIS A 229 -7.21 -30.58 -4.78
C HIS A 229 -5.91 -29.83 -5.08
N TRP A 230 -5.71 -28.73 -4.35
CA TRP A 230 -4.63 -27.80 -4.64
C TRP A 230 -3.86 -27.46 -3.38
N VAL A 231 -2.54 -27.34 -3.50
CA VAL A 231 -1.66 -26.89 -2.41
C VAL A 231 -0.70 -25.82 -2.90
N SER A 232 -0.27 -24.95 -1.98
CA SER A 232 0.84 -24.04 -2.25
C SER A 232 2.17 -24.76 -2.05
N ILE A 233 3.09 -24.61 -3.00
CA ILE A 233 4.43 -25.17 -2.93
C ILE A 233 5.42 -24.09 -2.49
N LYS A 234 6.20 -24.44 -1.48
CA LYS A 234 7.32 -23.67 -0.91
C LYS A 234 8.53 -24.59 -0.82
N TYR A 235 9.70 -24.02 -0.54
CA TYR A 235 10.92 -24.80 -0.34
C TYR A 235 10.73 -25.89 0.75
N GLU A 236 10.05 -25.55 1.84
CA GLU A 236 9.83 -26.41 3.01
C GLU A 236 8.98 -27.67 2.73
N ASN A 237 8.07 -27.63 1.76
CA ASN A 237 7.12 -28.73 1.50
C ASN A 237 7.27 -29.35 0.10
N LEU A 238 8.17 -28.83 -0.73
CA LEU A 238 8.38 -29.31 -2.08
C LEU A 238 8.75 -30.79 -2.11
N GLU A 239 9.69 -31.20 -1.28
CA GLU A 239 10.16 -32.60 -1.23
C GLU A 239 9.02 -33.54 -0.80
N PHE A 240 8.26 -33.15 0.22
CA PHE A 240 7.11 -33.90 0.71
C PHE A 240 6.10 -34.16 -0.42
N PHE A 241 5.66 -33.11 -1.11
CA PHE A 241 4.67 -33.22 -2.19
C PHE A 241 5.25 -33.73 -3.52
N SER A 242 6.57 -33.77 -3.70
CA SER A 242 7.17 -34.40 -4.89
C SER A 242 7.13 -35.93 -4.81
N ASN A 243 7.06 -36.49 -3.60
CA ASN A 243 6.87 -37.92 -3.40
C ASN A 243 5.40 -38.31 -3.63
N GLU A 244 5.17 -39.24 -4.54
CA GLU A 244 3.83 -39.69 -4.94
C GLU A 244 3.03 -40.29 -3.77
N SER A 245 3.61 -41.20 -2.99
CA SER A 245 2.94 -41.81 -1.84
C SER A 245 2.54 -40.78 -0.77
N ASN A 246 3.32 -39.72 -0.59
CA ASN A 246 2.95 -38.62 0.31
C ASN A 246 1.79 -37.80 -0.25
N ARG A 247 1.75 -37.54 -1.56
CA ARG A 247 0.59 -36.86 -2.19
C ARG A 247 -0.66 -37.71 -2.07
N GLU A 248 -0.58 -39.01 -2.30
CA GLU A 248 -1.71 -39.93 -2.16
C GLU A 248 -2.26 -39.94 -0.74
N LYS A 249 -1.37 -40.01 0.27
CA LYS A 249 -1.78 -39.87 1.68
C LYS A 249 -2.50 -38.54 1.93
N TYR A 250 -1.96 -37.44 1.42
CA TYR A 250 -2.59 -36.13 1.56
C TYR A 250 -3.95 -36.06 0.85
N TYR A 251 -4.07 -36.64 -0.35
CA TYR A 251 -5.33 -36.74 -1.07
C TYR A 251 -6.38 -37.52 -0.27
N ILE A 252 -6.00 -38.69 0.27
CA ILE A 252 -6.86 -39.48 1.15
C ILE A 252 -7.32 -38.66 2.37
N GLU A 253 -6.42 -37.92 3.00
CA GLU A 253 -6.77 -37.03 4.12
C GLU A 253 -7.79 -35.96 3.72
N CYS A 254 -7.66 -35.35 2.52
CA CYS A 254 -8.63 -34.40 2.00
C CYS A 254 -10.02 -35.03 1.86
N LEU A 255 -10.11 -36.25 1.31
CA LEU A 255 -11.37 -36.96 1.13
C LEU A 255 -12.01 -37.32 2.47
N ILE A 256 -11.24 -37.87 3.41
CA ILE A 256 -11.74 -38.30 4.73
C ILE A 256 -12.26 -37.11 5.55
N GLU A 257 -11.64 -35.94 5.41
CA GLU A 257 -12.08 -34.73 6.11
C GLU A 257 -13.25 -34.02 5.43
N THR A 258 -13.53 -34.34 4.18
CA THR A 258 -14.66 -33.77 3.45
C THR A 258 -15.98 -34.29 4.02
N PRO A 259 -16.87 -33.41 4.50
CA PRO A 259 -18.14 -33.83 5.08
C PRO A 259 -18.97 -34.68 4.09
N ASN A 260 -19.53 -35.79 4.59
CA ASN A 260 -20.35 -36.74 3.83
C ASN A 260 -19.62 -37.50 2.71
N MET A 261 -18.30 -37.42 2.63
CA MET A 261 -17.51 -38.24 1.72
C MET A 261 -17.17 -39.57 2.37
N ILE A 262 -17.27 -40.66 1.61
CA ILE A 262 -16.96 -42.01 2.09
C ILE A 262 -16.04 -42.64 1.04
N PRO A 263 -14.74 -42.35 1.10
CA PRO A 263 -13.76 -42.90 0.17
C PRO A 263 -13.66 -44.41 0.32
N ILE A 264 -13.47 -45.11 -0.80
CA ILE A 264 -13.35 -46.56 -0.89
C ILE A 264 -12.10 -46.86 -1.69
N ILE A 265 -11.26 -47.75 -1.19
CA ILE A 265 -10.05 -48.19 -1.86
C ILE A 265 -10.25 -49.59 -2.44
N ARG A 266 -9.71 -49.82 -3.64
CA ARG A 266 -9.47 -51.14 -4.21
C ARG A 266 -8.10 -51.63 -3.77
N LEU A 267 -8.04 -52.74 -3.05
CA LEU A 267 -6.83 -53.13 -2.31
C LEU A 267 -5.68 -53.59 -3.22
N GLU A 268 -5.99 -54.13 -4.39
CA GLU A 268 -4.99 -54.72 -5.29
C GLU A 268 -4.13 -53.68 -6.00
N ASP A 269 -4.68 -52.50 -6.29
CA ASP A 269 -4.01 -51.48 -7.07
C ASP A 269 -4.12 -50.06 -6.50
N GLY A 270 -4.73 -49.92 -5.33
CA GLY A 270 -4.82 -48.66 -4.59
C GLY A 270 -5.78 -47.64 -5.21
N ILE A 271 -6.60 -48.01 -6.20
CA ILE A 271 -7.54 -47.07 -6.80
C ILE A 271 -8.57 -46.61 -5.77
N ILE A 272 -8.73 -45.30 -5.66
CA ILE A 272 -9.67 -44.67 -4.74
C ILE A 272 -10.93 -44.23 -5.49
N TYR A 273 -12.07 -44.57 -4.93
CA TYR A 273 -13.38 -44.07 -5.31
C TYR A 273 -13.86 -43.12 -4.21
N GLU A 274 -14.07 -41.86 -4.53
CA GLU A 274 -14.40 -40.80 -3.58
C GLU A 274 -15.77 -41.01 -2.90
N THR A 275 -16.69 -41.71 -3.59
CA THR A 275 -18.03 -41.97 -3.07
C THR A 275 -18.52 -43.38 -3.40
N LYS A 276 -19.41 -43.91 -2.55
CA LYS A 276 -20.19 -45.13 -2.84
C LYS A 276 -20.95 -45.06 -4.16
N LYS A 277 -21.43 -43.87 -4.55
CA LYS A 277 -22.14 -43.68 -5.82
C LYS A 277 -21.21 -43.92 -7.00
N GLN A 278 -20.01 -43.33 -6.99
CA GLN A 278 -19.02 -43.52 -8.04
C GLN A 278 -18.69 -45.00 -8.25
N LEU A 279 -18.42 -45.75 -7.16
CA LEU A 279 -18.12 -47.17 -7.27
C LEU A 279 -19.32 -47.99 -7.78
N ARG A 280 -20.55 -47.67 -7.33
CA ARG A 280 -21.77 -48.33 -7.83
C ARG A 280 -21.95 -48.15 -9.32
N ASP A 281 -21.76 -46.93 -9.81
CA ASP A 281 -21.95 -46.59 -11.22
C ASP A 281 -20.91 -47.32 -12.08
N ILE A 282 -19.66 -47.42 -11.61
CA ILE A 282 -18.59 -48.17 -12.30
C ILE A 282 -18.87 -49.68 -12.32
N LEU A 283 -19.25 -50.26 -11.19
CA LEU A 283 -19.55 -51.70 -11.10
C LEU A 283 -20.93 -52.06 -11.66
N SER A 284 -21.76 -51.06 -12.00
CA SER A 284 -23.16 -51.24 -12.41
C SER A 284 -24.00 -52.05 -11.40
N ILE A 285 -23.80 -51.83 -10.10
CA ILE A 285 -24.49 -52.56 -9.02
C ILE A 285 -25.42 -51.71 -8.15
N GLY A 286 -26.42 -52.36 -7.56
CA GLY A 286 -27.33 -51.76 -6.61
C GLY A 286 -26.70 -51.47 -5.23
N GLN A 287 -27.27 -50.52 -4.49
CA GLN A 287 -26.78 -50.10 -3.17
C GLN A 287 -26.69 -51.24 -2.15
N LYS A 288 -27.67 -52.15 -2.14
CA LYS A 288 -27.69 -53.31 -1.24
C LYS A 288 -26.50 -54.23 -1.49
N MET A 289 -26.17 -54.47 -2.76
CA MET A 289 -25.05 -55.31 -3.16
C MET A 289 -23.72 -54.68 -2.78
N LEU A 290 -23.53 -53.38 -3.07
CA LEU A 290 -22.31 -52.69 -2.63
C LEU A 290 -22.14 -52.73 -1.11
N ASN A 291 -23.21 -52.50 -0.34
CA ASN A 291 -23.13 -52.56 1.11
C ASN A 291 -22.81 -53.98 1.62
N LYS A 292 -23.22 -55.04 0.91
CA LYS A 292 -22.82 -56.41 1.23
C LYS A 292 -21.31 -56.57 1.00
N ILE A 293 -20.81 -56.23 -0.18
CA ILE A 293 -19.38 -56.33 -0.56
C ILE A 293 -18.51 -55.62 0.49
N LEU A 294 -18.81 -54.35 0.78
CA LEU A 294 -18.04 -53.55 1.75
C LEU A 294 -18.13 -54.06 3.20
N LYS A 295 -19.18 -54.84 3.54
CA LYS A 295 -19.36 -55.40 4.89
C LYS A 295 -18.71 -56.76 5.04
N THR A 296 -18.80 -57.61 4.01
CA THR A 296 -18.25 -58.98 4.05
C THR A 296 -16.77 -59.00 3.71
N GLY A 297 -16.29 -58.01 2.94
CA GLY A 297 -14.94 -58.02 2.39
C GLY A 297 -14.74 -59.12 1.35
N GLU A 298 -15.83 -59.67 0.80
CA GLU A 298 -15.76 -60.69 -0.25
C GLU A 298 -15.22 -60.08 -1.55
N GLU A 299 -14.41 -60.87 -2.26
CA GLU A 299 -13.94 -60.53 -3.59
C GLU A 299 -15.13 -60.30 -4.53
N TYR A 300 -15.06 -59.21 -5.30
CA TYR A 300 -16.04 -58.92 -6.34
C TYR A 300 -15.31 -58.54 -7.63
N MET A 301 -15.58 -59.29 -8.71
CA MET A 301 -14.95 -59.10 -10.02
C MET A 301 -13.40 -59.13 -9.97
N GLY A 302 -12.81 -59.98 -9.11
CA GLY A 302 -11.34 -60.08 -9.01
C GLY A 302 -10.68 -59.12 -8.03
N TYR A 303 -11.45 -58.34 -7.26
CA TYR A 303 -10.93 -57.27 -6.42
C TYR A 303 -11.59 -57.20 -5.05
N HIS A 304 -10.84 -56.69 -4.07
CA HIS A 304 -11.31 -56.40 -2.73
C HIS A 304 -11.49 -54.89 -2.53
N TYR A 305 -12.57 -54.51 -1.85
CA TYR A 305 -12.93 -53.11 -1.63
C TYR A 305 -13.09 -52.83 -0.15
N SER A 306 -12.45 -51.77 0.34
CA SER A 306 -12.57 -51.34 1.74
C SER A 306 -12.93 -49.86 1.84
N ILE A 307 -13.74 -49.51 2.83
CA ILE A 307 -13.98 -48.10 3.18
C ILE A 307 -12.71 -47.56 3.84
N ILE A 308 -12.28 -46.38 3.44
CA ILE A 308 -11.21 -45.66 4.10
C ILE A 308 -11.83 -44.78 5.19
N ASP A 309 -11.55 -45.05 6.45
CA ASP A 309 -12.04 -44.25 7.58
C ASP A 309 -10.92 -43.49 8.30
N LYS A 310 -11.28 -42.55 9.20
CA LYS A 310 -10.32 -41.77 10.02
C LYS A 310 -9.45 -42.64 10.93
N ASN A 311 -9.87 -43.86 11.25
CA ASN A 311 -9.24 -44.76 12.19
C ASN A 311 -8.38 -45.84 11.50
N SER A 312 -8.47 -45.95 10.17
CA SER A 312 -7.74 -46.87 9.29
C SER A 312 -6.32 -46.35 9.04
N ARG A 313 -5.61 -45.97 10.11
CA ARG A 313 -4.21 -45.54 10.05
C ARG A 313 -3.29 -46.75 10.19
N THR A 314 -3.29 -47.61 9.18
CA THR A 314 -2.25 -48.60 8.90
C THR A 314 -2.38 -49.04 7.46
#